data_AF-A0A0C2VX81-F1
#
_entry.id   AF-A0A0C2VX81-F1
#
_cell.length_a   1.000
_cell.length_b   1.000
_cell.length_c   1.000
_cell.angle_alpha   90.00
_cell.angle_beta   90.00
_cell.angle_gamma   90.00
#
_symmetry.space_group_name_H-M   'P 1'
#
loop_
_entity.id
_entity.type
_entity.pdbx_description
1 polymer ?
#
loop_
_entity_poly.entity_id
_entity_poly.type
_entity_poly.pdbx_seq_one_letter_code
_entity_poly.pdbx_strand_id
1 'polypeptide(L)' 'MYPWLACLYVEEGFRGKEVGSMLLQHGLKEAFEKGYRTLYLSTDLEGYYEKYDWTHSGNMYGPDGGQIKLYEKSTE' A
#
# COMPACT_ATOMS: atom_id res chain seq x y z
N MET A 1 14.78 -8.64 3.85
CA MET A 1 14.38 -7.22 3.70
C MET A 1 12.90 -7.20 3.40
N TYR A 2 12.14 -6.27 4.00
CA TYR A 2 10.69 -6.15 3.81
C TYR A 2 10.42 -4.94 2.92
N PRO A 3 9.89 -5.09 1.70
CA PRO A 3 9.67 -3.96 0.80
C PRO A 3 8.46 -3.13 1.27
N TRP A 4 8.58 -1.81 1.19
CA TRP A 4 7.53 -0.87 1.56
C TRP A 4 7.07 -0.08 0.34
N LEU A 5 5.76 -0.05 0.11
CA LEU A 5 5.14 0.85 -0.85
C LEU A 5 4.83 2.17 -0.14
N ALA A 6 5.47 3.25 -0.58
CA ALA A 6 5.37 4.56 0.03
C ALA A 6 5.10 5.64 -1.01
N CYS A 7 4.57 6.78 -0.55
CA CYS A 7 4.36 7.98 -1.38
C CYS A 7 3.48 7.74 -2.63
N LEU A 8 2.48 6.86 -2.54
CA LEU A 8 1.49 6.68 -3.60
C LEU A 8 0.69 7.98 -3.78
N TYR A 9 0.77 8.58 -4.96
CA TYR A 9 0.08 9.81 -5.27
C TYR A 9 -0.54 9.74 -6.67
N VAL A 10 -1.76 10.23 -6.79
CA VAL A 10 -2.46 10.42 -8.06
C VAL A 10 -2.88 11.87 -8.16
N GLU A 11 -2.46 12.52 -9.25
CA GLU A 11 -2.83 13.88 -9.59
C GLU A 11 -4.37 14.03 -9.65
N GLU A 12 -4.89 15.16 -9.18
CA GLU A 12 -6.31 15.34 -8.90
C GLU A 12 -7.21 15.10 -10.12
N GLY A 13 -6.80 15.55 -11.32
CA GLY A 13 -7.53 15.36 -12.58
C GLY A 13 -7.60 13.90 -13.07
N PHE A 14 -6.83 13.00 -12.44
CA PHE A 14 -6.76 11.58 -12.76
C PHE A 14 -7.34 10.68 -11.65
N ARG A 15 -7.78 11.25 -10.53
CA ARG A 15 -8.48 10.51 -9.47
C ARG A 15 -9.84 9.99 -9.96
N GLY A 16 -10.32 8.91 -9.37
CA GLY A 16 -11.58 8.25 -9.77
C GLY A 16 -11.51 7.45 -11.08
N LYS A 17 -10.32 7.37 -11.71
CA LYS A 17 -10.08 6.60 -12.96
C LYS A 17 -9.23 5.35 -12.72
N GLU A 18 -9.26 4.82 -11.50
CA GLU A 18 -8.53 3.60 -11.09
C GLU A 18 -6.98 3.64 -11.23
N VAL A 19 -6.40 4.79 -11.54
CA VAL A 19 -4.94 4.98 -11.68
C VAL A 19 -4.18 4.53 -10.43
N GLY A 20 -4.72 4.80 -9.23
CA GLY A 20 -4.11 4.33 -7.97
C GLY A 20 -4.04 2.81 -7.87
N SER A 21 -5.08 2.10 -8.34
CA SER A 21 -5.08 0.63 -8.41
C SER A 21 -3.99 0.13 -9.35
N MET A 22 -3.85 0.75 -10.52
CA MET A 22 -2.80 0.38 -11.48
C MET A 22 -1.39 0.54 -10.89
N LEU A 23 -1.14 1.62 -10.14
CA LEU A 23 0.13 1.86 -9.47
C LEU A 23 0.38 0.82 -8.36
N LEU A 24 -0.64 0.46 -7.58
CA LEU A 24 -0.54 -0.60 -6.57
C LEU A 24 -0.18 -1.95 -7.19
N GLN A 25 -0.86 -2.32 -8.28
CA GLN A 25 -0.59 -3.56 -9.02
C GLN A 25 0.83 -3.58 -9.60
N HIS A 26 1.30 -2.44 -10.14
CA HIS A 26 2.67 -2.32 -10.61
C HIS A 26 3.68 -2.53 -9.46
N GLY A 27 3.45 -1.92 -8.30
CA GLY A 27 4.30 -2.10 -7.13
C GLY A 27 4.37 -3.55 -6.64
N LEU A 28 3.24 -4.26 -6.62
CA LEU A 28 3.20 -5.70 -6.29
C LEU A 28 3.99 -6.54 -7.29
N LYS A 29 3.81 -6.27 -8.59
CA LYS A 29 4.53 -6.95 -9.66
C LYS A 29 6.05 -6.74 -9.56
N GLU A 30 6.51 -5.51 -9.35
CA GLU A 30 7.94 -5.22 -9.18
C GLU A 30 8.53 -5.89 -7.94
N ALA A 31 7.77 -5.96 -6.84
CA ALA A 31 8.20 -6.68 -5.64
C ALA A 31 8.32 -8.19 -5.90
N PHE A 32 7.33 -8.77 -6.61
CA PHE A 32 7.35 -10.18 -7.02
C PHE A 32 8.55 -10.50 -7.93
N GLU A 33 8.80 -9.68 -8.96
CA GLU A 33 9.93 -9.87 -9.89
C GLU A 33 11.30 -9.79 -9.18
N LYS A 34 11.39 -9.07 -8.05
CA LYS A 34 12.58 -9.00 -7.20
C LYS A 34 12.66 -10.13 -6.18
N GLY A 35 11.71 -11.06 -6.18
CA GLY A 35 11.68 -12.24 -5.29
C GLY A 35 11.08 -11.99 -3.91
N TYR A 36 10.42 -10.85 -3.69
CA TYR A 36 9.66 -10.62 -2.46
C TYR A 36 8.26 -11.21 -2.60
N ARG A 37 7.71 -11.76 -1.51
CA ARG A 37 6.37 -12.39 -1.47
C ARG A 37 5.29 -11.54 -0.82
N THR A 38 5.70 -10.45 -0.17
CA THR A 38 4.81 -9.60 0.61
C THR A 38 5.26 -8.17 0.46
N LEU A 39 4.30 -7.28 0.26
CA LEU A 39 4.50 -5.83 0.21
C LEU A 39 3.73 -5.18 1.35
N TYR A 40 4.36 -4.20 2.00
CA TYR A 40 3.82 -3.51 3.17
C TYR A 40 3.56 -2.04 2.84
N LEU A 41 2.54 -1.46 3.47
CA LEU A 41 2.33 -0.01 3.45
C LEU A 41 1.73 0.45 4.77
N SER A 42 1.92 1.73 5.06
CA SER A 42 1.26 2.38 6.19
C SER A 42 0.44 3.56 5.73
N THR A 43 -0.71 3.77 6.36
CA THR A 43 -1.68 4.78 5.92
C THR A 43 -2.58 5.21 7.08
N ASP A 44 -3.04 6.45 7.00
CA ASP A 44 -4.14 7.02 7.79
C ASP A 44 -5.51 6.83 7.11
N LEU A 45 -5.52 6.52 5.80
CA LEU A 45 -6.74 6.20 5.04
C LEU A 45 -7.47 4.96 5.57
N GLU A 46 -8.80 5.03 5.61
CA GLU A 46 -9.68 3.90 5.94
C GLU A 46 -10.52 3.49 4.72
N GLY A 47 -10.64 2.19 4.48
CA GLY A 47 -11.50 1.63 3.43
C GLY A 47 -10.99 1.83 2.00
N TYR A 48 -9.82 2.44 1.79
CA TYR A 48 -9.22 2.57 0.45
C TYR A 48 -8.50 1.28 0.04
N TYR A 49 -7.59 0.79 0.88
CA TYR A 49 -6.75 -0.37 0.56
C TYR A 49 -7.51 -1.70 0.72
N GLU A 50 -8.50 -1.74 1.60
CA GLU A 50 -9.40 -2.87 1.82
C GLU A 50 -10.22 -3.19 0.57
N LYS A 51 -10.56 -2.17 -0.24
CA LYS A 51 -11.21 -2.37 -1.56
C LYS A 51 -10.31 -3.08 -2.57
N TYR A 52 -9.01 -3.09 -2.32
CA TYR A 52 -8.01 -3.72 -3.16
C TYR A 52 -7.39 -4.94 -2.45
N ASP A 53 -8.13 -5.60 -1.55
CA ASP A 53 -7.72 -6.82 -0.86
C ASP A 53 -6.40 -6.72 -0.08
N TRP A 54 -6.06 -5.52 0.42
CA TRP A 54 -4.98 -5.37 1.39
C TRP A 54 -5.49 -5.78 2.77
N THR A 55 -4.64 -6.51 3.50
CA THR A 55 -4.96 -6.99 4.85
C THR A 55 -4.39 -6.02 5.87
N HIS A 56 -5.24 -5.50 6.76
CA HIS A 56 -4.79 -4.76 7.93
C HIS A 56 -4.11 -5.74 8.89
N SER A 57 -2.78 -5.63 9.04
CA SER A 57 -1.97 -6.55 9.86
C SER A 57 -1.57 -5.97 11.21
N GLY A 58 -1.80 -4.68 11.44
CA GLY A 58 -1.57 -4.07 12.75
C GLY A 58 -1.54 -2.56 12.71
N ASN A 59 -1.05 -1.96 13.80
CA ASN A 59 -0.84 -0.52 13.92
C ASN A 59 0.63 -0.24 14.25
N MET A 60 1.17 0.82 13.68
CA MET A 60 2.50 1.35 13.99
C MET A 60 2.38 2.78 14.53
N TYR A 61 3.44 3.26 15.16
CA TYR A 61 3.49 4.63 15.67
C TYR A 61 4.30 5.51 14.73
N GLY A 62 3.70 6.61 14.30
CA GLY A 62 4.34 7.65 13.52
C GLY A 62 5.34 8.48 14.34
N PRO A 63 6.14 9.33 13.70
CA PRO A 63 7.11 10.21 14.36
C PRO A 63 6.49 11.19 15.36
N ASP A 64 5.21 11.51 15.17
CA ASP A 64 4.39 12.37 16.03
C ASP A 64 3.73 11.61 17.20
N GLY A 65 3.94 10.29 17.28
CA GLY A 65 3.27 9.40 18.24
C GLY A 65 1.86 9.00 17.84
N GLY A 66 1.38 9.43 16.67
CA GLY A 66 0.08 9.02 16.11
C GLY A 66 0.08 7.56 15.71
N GLN A 67 -1.07 6.88 15.84
CA GLN A 67 -1.23 5.52 15.33
C GLN A 67 -1.50 5.56 13.82
N ILE A 68 -0.74 4.78 13.08
CA ILE A 68 -0.87 4.60 11.62
C ILE A 68 -1.16 3.13 11.38
N LYS A 69 -2.12 2.82 10.51
CA LYS A 69 -2.46 1.44 10.17
C LYS A 69 -1.39 0.84 9.29
N LEU A 70 -0.99 -0.40 9.58
CA LEU A 70 -0.12 -1.22 8.76
C LEU A 70 -0.97 -2.17 7.92
N TYR A 71 -0.75 -2.14 6.62
CA TYR A 71 -1.34 -3.09 5.69
C TYR A 71 -0.26 -3.92 5.02
N GLU A 72 -0.61 -5.15 4.71
CA GLU A 72 0.21 -6.07 3.94
C GLU A 72 -0.61 -6.73 2.83
N LYS A 73 0.07 -7.10 1.76
CA LYS A 73 -0.53 -7.88 0.68
C LYS A 73 0.47 -8.85 0.08
N SER A 74 -0.02 -10.04 -0.28
CA SER A 74 0.71 -11.02 -1.09
C SER A 74 1.05 -10.42 -2.45
N THR A 75 2.27 -10.62 -2.91
CA THR A 75 2.68 -10.26 -4.28
C THR A 75 2.44 -11.39 -5.28
N GLU A 76 2.04 -12.57 -4.81
CA GLU A 76 1.59 -13.73 -5.61
C GLU A 76 0.12 -13.59 -6.04
#